data_AF-A0A395LGJ4-F1
#
_entry.id   AF-A0A395LGJ4-F1
#
_cell.length_a   1.000
_cell.length_b   1.000
_cell.length_c   1.000
_cell.angle_alpha   90.00
_cell.angle_beta   90.00
_cell.angle_gamma   90.00
#
_symmetry.space_group_name_H-M   'P 1'
#
loop_
_entity.id
_entity.type
_entity.pdbx_description
1 polymer ?
#
loop_
_entity_poly.entity_id
_entity_poly.type
_entity_poly.pdbx_seq_one_letter_code
_entity_poly.pdbx_strand_id
1 'polypeptide(L)'
;MEPYSLLKTVHIISSTVLFGTGMGIAFFFLMGTRSGDPAAAYFAARTTALADMIFTLTAGIVQPLSGFALIHLAGYDPFAPWLVATYAIYLIALACWLPVVWLQLQIRDMYRAMLGGAAIDDALLARRIRTWFVLGWPAFAGLVIVFWLMVAKPA
;
A
#
# COMPACT_ATOMS: atom_id res chain seq x y z
N MET A 1 8.83 25.02 -16.89
CA MET A 1 8.80 23.56 -17.07
C MET A 1 7.54 23.23 -17.82
N GLU A 2 7.62 22.42 -18.88
CA GLU A 2 6.42 21.96 -19.60
C GLU A 2 5.44 21.27 -18.62
N PRO A 3 4.12 21.55 -18.67
CA PRO A 3 3.12 20.96 -17.77
C PRO A 3 3.21 19.44 -17.66
N TYR A 4 3.54 18.78 -18.77
CA TYR A 4 3.76 17.34 -18.84
C TYR A 4 4.91 16.85 -17.94
N SER A 5 6.07 17.52 -17.98
CA SER A 5 7.24 17.13 -17.19
C SER A 5 7.02 17.32 -15.70
N LEU A 6 6.32 18.39 -15.30
CA LEU A 6 5.94 18.62 -13.91
C LEU A 6 4.99 17.53 -13.41
N LEU A 7 3.93 17.25 -14.18
CA LEU A 7 2.97 16.21 -13.82
C LEU A 7 3.61 14.83 -13.75
N LYS A 8 4.52 14.52 -14.69
CA LYS A 8 5.28 13.26 -14.69
C LYS A 8 6.17 13.14 -13.46
N THR A 9 6.77 14.26 -13.02
CA THR A 9 7.56 14.31 -11.78
C THR A 9 6.68 14.01 -10.56
N VAL A 10 5.50 14.64 -10.47
CA VAL A 10 4.52 14.38 -9.40
C VAL A 10 4.09 12.90 -9.39
N HIS A 11 3.80 12.34 -10.57
CA HIS A 11 3.42 10.94 -10.70
C HIS A 11 4.51 9.99 -10.22
N ILE A 12 5.77 10.24 -10.61
CA ILE A 12 6.92 9.44 -10.18
C ILE A 12 7.12 9.54 -8.66
N ILE A 13 7.13 10.75 -8.08
CA ILE A 13 7.27 10.94 -6.63
C ILE A 13 6.14 10.26 -5.87
N SER A 14 4.90 10.38 -6.37
CA SER A 14 3.76 9.68 -5.78
C SER A 14 3.96 8.17 -5.81
N SER A 15 4.49 7.60 -6.90
CA SER A 15 4.73 6.16 -7.00
C SER A 15 5.85 5.68 -6.06
N THR A 16 6.90 6.49 -5.85
CA THR A 16 7.99 6.15 -4.92
C THR A 16 7.52 6.23 -3.48
N VAL A 17 6.68 7.22 -3.14
CA VAL A 17 6.02 7.29 -1.83
C VAL A 17 5.11 6.08 -1.63
N LEU A 18 4.27 5.74 -2.61
CA LEU A 18 3.34 4.62 -2.52
C LEU A 18 4.07 3.29 -2.23
N PHE A 19 5.09 2.98 -3.03
CA PHE A 19 5.80 1.72 -2.94
C PHE A 19 6.82 1.70 -1.81
N GLY A 20 7.69 2.72 -1.73
CA GLY A 20 8.79 2.79 -0.76
C GLY A 20 8.29 2.95 0.67
N THR A 21 7.39 3.91 0.92
CA THR A 21 6.80 4.09 2.25
C THR A 21 5.98 2.86 2.64
N GLY A 22 5.15 2.34 1.72
CA GLY A 22 4.36 1.13 1.95
C GLY A 22 5.23 -0.05 2.40
N MET A 23 6.35 -0.31 1.71
CA MET A 23 7.28 -1.38 2.07
C MET A 23 7.95 -1.12 3.43
N GLY A 24 8.39 0.10 3.68
CA GLY A 24 9.03 0.48 4.94
C GLY A 24 8.11 0.33 6.14
N ILE A 25 6.87 0.82 6.07
CA ILE A 25 5.91 0.70 7.18
C ILE A 25 5.49 -0.76 7.41
N ALA A 26 5.35 -1.56 6.34
CA ALA A 26 5.09 -2.99 6.47
C ALA A 26 6.26 -3.72 7.17
N PHE A 27 7.51 -3.38 6.83
CA PHE A 27 8.68 -3.91 7.52
C PHE A 27 8.66 -3.56 9.03
N PHE A 28 8.45 -2.30 9.38
CA PHE A 28 8.40 -1.89 10.80
C PHE A 28 7.25 -2.53 11.56
N PHE A 29 6.07 -2.68 10.93
CA PHE A 29 4.95 -3.38 11.56
C PHE A 29 5.29 -4.84 11.85
N LEU A 30 5.93 -5.52 10.90
CA LEU A 30 6.36 -6.90 11.06
C LEU A 30 7.44 -7.07 12.15
N MET A 31 8.39 -6.14 12.24
CA MET A 31 9.39 -6.15 13.31
C MET A 31 8.76 -5.87 14.68
N GLY A 32 7.84 -4.91 14.75
CA GLY A 32 7.10 -4.59 15.97
C GLY A 32 6.32 -5.79 16.50
N THR A 33 5.58 -6.48 15.63
CA THR A 33 4.80 -7.68 16.02
C THR A 33 5.67 -8.89 16.39
N ARG A 34 6.92 -8.95 15.90
CA ARG A 34 7.88 -10.02 16.24
C ARG A 34 8.75 -9.73 17.45
N SER A 35 8.72 -8.50 17.98
CA SER A 35 9.55 -8.09 19.12
C SER A 35 9.24 -8.84 20.42
N GLY A 36 8.04 -9.41 20.55
CA GLY A 36 7.53 -9.97 21.79
C GLY A 36 7.07 -8.92 22.81
N ASP A 37 7.24 -7.62 22.52
CA ASP A 37 6.78 -6.51 23.36
C ASP A 37 5.42 -5.97 22.87
N PRO A 38 4.34 -6.12 23.67
CA PRO A 38 3.04 -5.50 23.41
C PRO A 38 3.07 -4.02 23.08
N ALA A 39 3.95 -3.24 23.73
CA ALA A 39 4.04 -1.80 23.55
C ALA A 39 4.65 -1.43 22.19
N ALA A 40 5.76 -2.09 21.83
CA ALA A 40 6.36 -1.96 20.50
C ALA A 40 5.39 -2.38 19.38
N ALA A 41 4.68 -3.49 19.55
CA ALA A 41 3.72 -3.97 18.56
C ALA A 41 2.51 -3.02 18.41
N TYR A 42 1.98 -2.49 19.52
CA TYR A 42 0.92 -1.46 19.50
C TYR A 42 1.39 -0.20 18.76
N PHE A 43 2.57 0.31 19.10
CA PHE A 43 3.12 1.50 18.46
C PHE A 43 3.27 1.29 16.96
N ALA A 44 3.88 0.18 16.55
CA ALA A 44 4.09 -0.16 15.14
C ALA A 44 2.76 -0.30 14.38
N ALA A 45 1.75 -0.99 14.95
CA ALA A 45 0.44 -1.12 14.33
C ALA A 45 -0.26 0.23 14.14
N ARG A 46 -0.23 1.08 15.17
CA ARG A 46 -0.84 2.41 15.14
C ARG A 46 -0.17 3.33 14.12
N THR A 47 1.16 3.39 14.10
CA THR A 47 1.90 4.29 13.20
C THR A 47 1.82 3.82 11.77
N THR A 48 1.82 2.50 11.52
CA THR A 48 1.62 1.92 10.19
C THR A 48 0.26 2.29 9.63
N ALA A 49 -0.83 2.09 10.39
CA ALA A 49 -2.17 2.47 9.94
C ALA A 49 -2.29 3.97 9.65
N LEU A 50 -1.67 4.83 10.47
CA LEU A 50 -1.62 6.27 10.23
C LEU A 50 -0.84 6.60 8.95
N ALA A 51 0.32 5.99 8.76
CA ALA A 51 1.13 6.18 7.56
C ALA A 51 0.43 5.71 6.30
N ASP A 52 -0.32 4.60 6.35
CA ASP A 52 -1.17 4.14 5.25
C ASP A 52 -2.24 5.16 4.87
N MET A 53 -2.87 5.82 5.86
CA MET A 53 -3.86 6.87 5.59
C MET A 53 -3.24 8.16 5.02
N ILE A 54 -2.05 8.55 5.48
CA ILE A 54 -1.43 9.81 5.03
C ILE A 54 -0.70 9.63 3.70
N PHE A 55 0.10 8.58 3.56
CA PHE A 55 0.98 8.39 2.42
C PHE A 55 0.37 7.46 1.38
N THR A 56 -0.02 6.24 1.76
CA THR A 56 -0.47 5.22 0.81
C THR A 56 -1.80 5.61 0.17
N LEU A 57 -2.78 6.09 0.95
CA LEU A 57 -4.07 6.53 0.42
C LEU A 57 -3.92 7.77 -0.48
N THR A 58 -3.16 8.78 -0.04
CA THR A 58 -2.92 10.00 -0.83
C THR A 58 -2.23 9.66 -2.13
N ALA A 59 -1.16 8.87 -2.10
CA ALA A 59 -0.48 8.43 -3.30
C ALA A 59 -1.40 7.54 -4.16
N GLY A 60 -2.22 6.69 -3.52
CA GLY A 60 -3.21 5.85 -4.16
C GLY A 60 -4.28 6.62 -4.95
N ILE A 61 -4.59 7.84 -4.53
CA ILE A 61 -5.50 8.75 -5.26
C ILE A 61 -4.73 9.54 -6.32
N VAL A 62 -3.53 10.03 -6.00
CA VAL A 62 -2.71 10.81 -6.94
C VAL A 62 -2.29 9.98 -8.15
N GLN A 63 -1.97 8.70 -7.97
CA GLN A 63 -1.55 7.81 -9.06
C GLN A 63 -2.54 7.74 -10.23
N PRO A 64 -3.82 7.36 -10.05
CA PRO A 64 -4.78 7.32 -11.16
C PRO A 64 -5.05 8.71 -11.73
N LEU A 65 -5.20 9.75 -10.90
CA LEU A 65 -5.47 11.10 -11.39
C LEU A 65 -4.34 11.64 -12.28
N SER A 66 -3.10 11.52 -11.80
CA SER A 66 -1.93 11.96 -12.57
C SER A 66 -1.66 11.04 -13.77
N GLY A 67 -1.91 9.74 -13.64
CA GLY A 67 -1.79 8.76 -14.73
C GLY A 67 -2.72 9.07 -15.89
N PHE A 68 -4.02 9.28 -15.64
CA PHE A 68 -4.98 9.64 -16.68
C PHE A 68 -4.63 10.98 -17.35
N ALA A 69 -4.24 11.99 -16.56
CA ALA A 69 -3.80 13.26 -17.12
C ALA A 69 -2.53 13.10 -18.00
N LEU A 70 -1.58 12.23 -17.63
CA LEU A 70 -0.40 11.93 -18.45
C LEU A 70 -0.75 11.19 -19.75
N ILE A 71 -1.71 10.26 -19.71
CA ILE A 71 -2.21 9.55 -20.90
C ILE A 71 -2.77 10.55 -21.90
N HIS A 72 -3.64 11.46 -21.44
CA HIS A 72 -4.22 12.51 -22.27
C HIS A 72 -3.17 13.46 -22.85
N LEU A 73 -2.21 13.92 -22.04
CA LEU A 73 -1.17 14.84 -22.50
C LEU A 73 -0.16 14.18 -23.46
N ALA A 74 0.09 12.87 -23.32
CA ALA A 74 1.00 12.13 -24.20
C ALA A 74 0.31 11.60 -25.47
N GLY A 75 -1.02 11.71 -25.57
CA GLY A 75 -1.78 11.22 -26.72
C GLY A 75 -1.83 9.69 -26.84
N TYR A 76 -1.67 8.96 -25.74
CA TYR A 76 -1.84 7.50 -25.73
C TYR A 76 -3.32 7.14 -25.79
N ASP A 77 -3.63 6.03 -26.47
CA ASP A 77 -4.95 5.41 -26.38
C ASP A 77 -5.19 4.92 -24.93
N PRO A 78 -6.22 5.41 -24.22
CA PRO A 78 -6.53 4.96 -22.86
C PRO A 78 -6.80 3.47 -22.74
N PHE A 79 -7.14 2.80 -23.85
CA PHE A 79 -7.43 1.36 -23.94
C PHE A 79 -6.26 0.52 -24.44
N ALA A 80 -5.06 1.09 -24.56
CA ALA A 80 -3.87 0.32 -24.90
C ALA A 80 -3.75 -0.91 -23.97
N PRO A 81 -3.39 -2.11 -24.47
CA PRO A 81 -3.44 -3.35 -23.68
C PRO A 81 -2.66 -3.27 -22.36
N TRP A 82 -1.47 -2.65 -22.37
CA TRP A 82 -0.65 -2.45 -21.17
C TRP A 82 -1.28 -1.50 -20.15
N LEU A 83 -2.05 -0.50 -20.60
CA LEU A 83 -2.81 0.40 -19.72
C LEU A 83 -4.00 -0.32 -19.08
N VAL A 84 -4.77 -1.09 -19.86
CA VAL A 84 -5.88 -1.90 -19.33
C VAL A 84 -5.37 -2.90 -18.29
N ALA A 85 -4.25 -3.59 -18.57
CA ALA A 85 -3.59 -4.48 -17.62
C ALA A 85 -3.16 -3.73 -16.35
N THR A 86 -2.60 -2.53 -16.50
CA THR A 86 -2.24 -1.67 -15.36
C THR A 86 -3.46 -1.36 -14.50
N TYR A 87 -4.57 -0.91 -15.08
CA TYR A 87 -5.77 -0.57 -14.31
C TYR A 87 -6.30 -1.78 -13.54
N ALA A 88 -6.36 -2.94 -14.19
CA ALA A 88 -6.82 -4.18 -13.56
C ALA A 88 -5.93 -4.58 -12.37
N ILE A 89 -4.60 -4.59 -12.58
CA ILE A 89 -3.64 -4.94 -11.52
C ILE A 89 -3.70 -3.91 -10.37
N TYR A 90 -3.86 -2.62 -10.70
CA TYR A 90 -3.97 -1.57 -9.70
C TYR A 90 -5.23 -1.73 -8.84
N LEU A 91 -6.38 -2.06 -9.44
CA LEU A 91 -7.61 -2.36 -8.70
C LEU A 91 -7.48 -3.61 -7.83
N ILE A 92 -6.79 -4.65 -8.32
CA ILE A 92 -6.49 -5.84 -7.51
C ILE A 92 -5.62 -5.45 -6.31
N ALA A 93 -4.57 -4.66 -6.52
CA ALA A 93 -3.70 -4.19 -5.44
C ALA A 93 -4.48 -3.38 -4.40
N LEU A 94 -5.39 -2.50 -4.83
CA LEU A 94 -6.28 -1.75 -3.95
C LEU A 94 -7.23 -2.68 -3.16
N ALA A 95 -7.83 -3.67 -3.83
CA ALA A 95 -8.71 -4.65 -3.19
C ALA A 95 -7.98 -5.53 -2.17
N CYS A 96 -6.69 -5.82 -2.36
CA CYS A 96 -5.85 -6.50 -1.38
C CYS A 96 -5.41 -5.57 -0.25
N TRP A 97 -5.15 -4.30 -0.53
CA TRP A 97 -4.68 -3.32 0.46
C TRP A 97 -5.78 -2.87 1.45
N LEU A 98 -7.03 -2.73 1.02
CA LEU A 98 -8.12 -2.30 1.92
C LEU A 98 -8.29 -3.25 3.14
N PRO A 99 -8.34 -4.59 2.98
CA PRO A 99 -8.33 -5.52 4.11
C PRO A 99 -7.05 -5.47 4.94
N VAL A 100 -5.89 -5.19 4.33
CA VAL A 100 -4.62 -5.05 5.04
C VAL A 100 -4.70 -3.91 6.06
N VAL A 101 -5.22 -2.75 5.67
CA VAL A 101 -5.43 -1.62 6.59
C VAL A 101 -6.42 -1.97 7.70
N TRP A 102 -7.51 -2.64 7.36
CA TRP A 102 -8.50 -3.06 8.35
C TRP A 102 -7.88 -4.02 9.39
N LEU A 103 -7.06 -4.98 8.95
CA LEU A 103 -6.34 -5.89 9.83
C LEU A 103 -5.33 -5.15 10.72
N GLN A 104 -4.62 -4.14 10.21
CA GLN A 104 -3.71 -3.31 11.03
C GLN A 104 -4.46 -2.63 12.19
N LEU A 105 -5.64 -2.06 11.92
CA LEU A 105 -6.45 -1.41 12.95
C LEU A 105 -6.93 -2.40 14.01
N GLN A 106 -7.34 -3.60 13.59
CA GLN A 106 -7.77 -4.64 14.53
C GLN A 106 -6.62 -5.16 15.38
N ILE A 107 -5.46 -5.40 14.77
CA ILE A 107 -4.24 -5.82 15.49
C ILE A 107 -3.82 -4.73 16.48
N ARG A 108 -3.85 -3.45 16.08
CA ARG A 108 -3.61 -2.29 16.96
C ARG A 108 -4.52 -2.33 18.18
N ASP A 109 -5.82 -2.54 17.98
CA ASP A 109 -6.80 -2.51 19.07
C ASP A 109 -6.63 -3.72 20.01
N MET A 110 -6.24 -4.89 19.49
CA MET A 110 -5.88 -6.05 20.29
C MET A 110 -4.65 -5.77 21.18
N TYR A 111 -3.57 -5.19 20.62
CA TYR A 111 -2.40 -4.82 21.42
C TYR A 111 -2.71 -3.73 22.44
N ARG A 112 -3.56 -2.75 22.10
CA ARG A 112 -4.04 -1.73 23.06
C ARG A 112 -4.76 -2.39 24.23
N ALA A 113 -5.66 -3.32 23.96
CA ALA A 113 -6.41 -4.03 24.98
C ALA A 113 -5.48 -4.86 25.89
N MET A 114 -4.48 -5.55 25.32
CA MET A 114 -3.46 -6.26 26.10
C MET A 114 -2.68 -5.33 27.04
N LEU A 115 -2.29 -4.14 26.57
CA LEU A 115 -1.64 -3.12 27.42
C LEU A 115 -2.55 -2.61 28.56
N GLY A 116 -3.88 -2.68 28.36
CA GLY A 116 -4.88 -2.39 29.37
C GLY A 116 -5.18 -3.55 30.33
N GLY A 117 -4.46 -4.67 30.22
CA GLY A 117 -4.65 -5.87 31.06
C GLY A 117 -5.76 -6.81 30.61
N ALA A 118 -6.35 -6.60 29.42
CA ALA A 118 -7.36 -7.52 28.90
C ALA A 118 -6.70 -8.82 28.41
N ALA A 119 -7.36 -9.95 28.66
CA ALA A 119 -7.01 -11.21 28.03
C ALA A 119 -7.34 -11.16 26.53
N ILE A 120 -6.41 -11.60 25.69
CA ILE A 120 -6.55 -11.61 24.22
C ILE A 120 -6.50 -13.06 23.72
N ASP A 121 -7.22 -13.34 22.64
CA ASP A 121 -7.09 -14.59 21.89
C ASP A 121 -5.82 -14.53 21.00
N ASP A 122 -4.74 -15.17 21.49
CA ASP A 122 -3.45 -15.24 20.80
C ASP A 122 -3.54 -15.95 19.44
N ALA A 123 -4.41 -16.94 19.31
CA ALA A 123 -4.59 -17.67 18.05
C ALA A 123 -5.25 -16.77 17.00
N LEU A 124 -6.24 -15.98 17.41
CA LEU A 124 -6.84 -14.96 16.56
C LEU A 124 -5.84 -13.87 16.15
N LEU A 125 -5.01 -13.40 17.07
CA LEU A 125 -3.97 -12.40 16.80
C LEU A 125 -2.98 -12.91 15.75
N ALA A 126 -2.45 -14.12 15.96
CA ALA A 126 -1.51 -14.76 15.04
C ALA A 126 -2.13 -14.97 13.65
N ARG A 127 -3.40 -15.37 13.58
CA ARG A 127 -4.13 -15.50 12.30
C ARG A 127 -4.25 -14.16 11.59
N ARG A 128 -4.61 -13.08 12.28
CA ARG A 128 -4.74 -11.73 11.69
C ARG A 128 -3.40 -11.24 11.14
N ILE A 129 -2.31 -11.40 11.90
CA ILE A 129 -0.96 -11.02 11.46
C ILE A 129 -0.55 -11.84 10.23
N ARG A 130 -0.84 -13.15 10.19
CA ARG A 130 -0.54 -13.99 9.03
C ARG A 130 -1.35 -13.56 7.80
N THR A 131 -2.65 -13.36 7.93
CA THR A 131 -3.50 -12.90 6.82
C THR A 131 -3.05 -11.54 6.30
N TRP A 132 -2.72 -10.61 7.21
CA TRP A 132 -2.15 -9.31 6.86
C TRP A 132 -0.88 -9.45 6.01
N PHE A 133 0.05 -10.31 6.45
CA PHE A 133 1.31 -10.54 5.74
C PHE A 133 1.10 -11.18 4.36
N VAL A 134 0.21 -12.16 4.25
CA VAL A 134 -0.09 -12.84 2.97
C VAL A 134 -0.76 -11.88 1.99
N LEU A 135 -1.71 -11.05 2.43
CA LEU A 135 -2.39 -10.09 1.55
C LEU A 135 -1.47 -8.95 1.07
N GLY A 136 -0.42 -8.64 1.82
CA GLY A 136 0.59 -7.68 1.39
C GLY A 136 1.31 -8.11 0.11
N TRP A 137 1.58 -9.40 -0.07
CA TRP A 137 2.32 -9.89 -1.24
C TRP A 137 1.64 -9.62 -2.59
N PRO A 138 0.36 -9.98 -2.81
CA PRO A 138 -0.36 -9.61 -4.02
C PRO A 138 -0.37 -8.10 -4.29
N ALA A 139 -0.52 -7.28 -3.25
CA ALA A 139 -0.51 -5.83 -3.39
C ALA A 139 0.86 -5.31 -3.89
N PHE A 140 1.96 -5.70 -3.23
CA PHE A 140 3.31 -5.27 -3.64
C PHE A 140 3.74 -5.86 -4.99
N ALA A 141 3.47 -7.15 -5.23
CA ALA A 141 3.77 -7.78 -6.51
C ALA A 141 3.03 -7.10 -7.66
N GLY A 142 1.76 -6.74 -7.44
CA GLY A 142 0.97 -5.95 -8.38
C GLY A 142 1.63 -4.60 -8.72
N LEU A 143 2.10 -3.86 -7.70
CA LEU A 143 2.80 -2.60 -7.92
C LEU A 143 4.11 -2.77 -8.70
N VAL A 144 4.88 -3.84 -8.46
CA VAL A 144 6.10 -4.15 -9.24
C VAL A 144 5.76 -4.42 -10.71
N ILE A 145 4.70 -5.19 -10.98
CA ILE A 145 4.25 -5.44 -12.35
C ILE A 145 3.78 -4.14 -13.01
N VAL A 146 3.04 -3.29 -12.29
CA VAL A 146 2.64 -1.96 -12.77
C VAL A 146 3.86 -1.10 -13.11
N PHE A 147 4.90 -1.07 -12.26
CA PHE A 147 6.15 -0.38 -12.60
C PHE A 147 6.77 -0.90 -13.89
N TRP A 148 6.84 -2.22 -14.05
CA TRP A 148 7.36 -2.81 -15.27
C TRP A 148 6.52 -2.43 -16.50
N LEU A 149 5.20 -2.46 -16.42
CA LEU A 149 4.31 -2.04 -17.52
C LEU A 149 4.53 -0.57 -17.90
N MET A 150 4.73 0.31 -16.92
CA MET A 150 5.00 1.74 -17.16
C MET A 150 6.36 2.00 -17.81
N VAL A 151 7.35 1.13 -17.57
CA VAL A 151 8.70 1.23 -18.15
C VAL A 151 8.75 0.57 -19.53
N ALA A 152 8.27 -0.67 -19.64
CA ALA A 152 8.39 -1.47 -20.85
C ALA A 152 7.36 -1.08 -21.92
N LYS A 153 6.16 -0.63 -21.52
CA LYS A 153 5.04 -0.27 -22.41
C LYS A 153 4.88 -1.25 -23.59
N PRO A 154 4.68 -2.55 -23.32
CA PRO A 154 4.60 -3.55 -24.36
C PRO A 154 3.45 -3.24 -25.33
N ALA A 155 3.70 -3.52 -26.62
CA ALA A 155 2.77 -3.26 -27.72
C ALA A 155 1.52 -4.17 -27.64
#